data_AF-A0A352DY86-F1
#
_entry.id   AF-A0A352DY86-F1
#
_cell.length_a   1.000
_cell.length_b   1.000
_cell.length_c   1.000
_cell.angle_alpha   90.00
_cell.angle_beta   90.00
_cell.angle_gamma   90.00
#
_symmetry.space_group_name_H-M   'P 1'
#
loop_
_entity.id
_entity.type
_entity.pdbx_description
1 polymer ?
#
loop_
_entity_poly.entity_id
_entity_poly.type
_entity_poly.pdbx_seq_one_letter_code
_entity_poly.pdbx_strand_id
1 'polypeptide(L)'
;TLGEFRARACDYLARPDHFVIVNYLRQAIGQEGGGHHSPLAAYHRGSDRFLILDVARYRYPPVWVTAADLFSAMNTGDPTVPGTTRGYLLVSGK
;
A
#
# COMPACT_ATOMS: atom_id res chain seq x y z
N THR A 1 1.10 -6.42 -12.15
CA THR A 1 2.19 -7.24 -11.56
C THR A 1 2.92 -6.44 -10.49
N LEU A 2 3.81 -7.07 -9.69
CA LEU A 2 4.65 -6.36 -8.70
C LEU A 2 5.49 -5.25 -9.35
N GLY A 3 6.12 -5.53 -10.49
CA GLY A 3 6.95 -4.55 -11.20
C GLY A 3 6.17 -3.31 -11.64
N GLU A 4 4.97 -3.50 -12.18
CA GLU A 4 4.09 -2.40 -12.61
C GLU A 4 3.58 -1.57 -11.43
N PHE A 5 3.16 -2.22 -10.33
CA PHE A 5 2.78 -1.53 -9.11
C PHE A 5 3.92 -0.67 -8.59
N ARG A 6 5.12 -1.26 -8.45
CA ARG A 6 6.29 -0.55 -7.96
C ARG A 6 6.60 0.66 -8.83
N ALA A 7 6.63 0.49 -10.16
CA ALA A 7 6.93 1.57 -11.10
C ALA A 7 5.89 2.71 -11.02
N ARG A 8 4.60 2.39 -11.05
CA ARG A 8 3.52 3.40 -10.99
C ARG A 8 3.45 4.13 -9.66
N ALA A 9 3.59 3.41 -8.55
CA ALA A 9 3.59 4.01 -7.23
C ALA A 9 4.79 4.96 -7.06
N CYS A 10 5.98 4.57 -7.52
CA CYS A 10 7.15 5.45 -7.48
C CYS A 10 6.96 6.71 -8.34
N ASP A 11 6.39 6.58 -9.54
CA ASP A 11 6.11 7.72 -10.41
C ASP A 11 5.15 8.74 -9.76
N TYR A 12 4.08 8.26 -9.10
CA TYR A 12 3.16 9.13 -8.37
C TYR A 12 3.82 9.77 -7.14
N LEU A 13 4.57 9.01 -6.33
CA LEU A 13 5.25 9.55 -5.15
C LEU A 13 6.34 10.57 -5.49
N ALA A 14 6.83 10.60 -6.73
CA ALA A 14 7.85 11.54 -7.18
C ALA A 14 7.29 12.89 -7.65
N ARG A 15 5.96 13.06 -7.72
CA ARG A 15 5.31 14.26 -8.26
C ARG A 15 4.54 15.00 -7.17
N PRO A 16 4.57 16.36 -7.18
CA PRO A 16 3.67 17.13 -6.32
C PRO A 16 2.20 16.83 -6.69
N ASP A 17 1.31 16.93 -5.69
CA ASP A 17 -0.13 16.69 -5.83
C ASP A 17 -0.52 15.32 -6.41
N HIS A 18 0.39 14.34 -6.33
CA HIS A 18 0.13 12.95 -6.68
C HIS A 18 0.30 12.07 -5.44
N PHE A 19 -0.66 11.18 -5.22
CA PHE A 19 -0.73 10.36 -4.01
C PHE A 19 -1.06 8.92 -4.36
N VAL A 20 -0.61 8.01 -3.51
CA VAL A 20 -0.91 6.58 -3.60
C VAL A 20 -1.62 6.16 -2.32
N ILE A 21 -2.79 5.55 -2.43
CA ILE A 21 -3.53 4.97 -1.31
C ILE A 21 -3.60 3.47 -1.53
N VAL A 22 -3.25 2.67 -0.52
CA VAL A 22 -3.31 1.21 -0.58
C VAL A 22 -4.44 0.67 0.26
N ASN A 23 -5.12 -0.36 -0.25
CA ASN A 23 -6.01 -1.27 0.47
C ASN A 23 -5.31 -2.63 0.57
N TYR A 24 -4.97 -3.09 1.78
CA TYR A 24 -4.21 -4.31 1.98
C TYR A 24 -4.71 -5.11 3.19
N LEU A 25 -4.43 -6.41 3.22
CA LEU A 25 -4.71 -7.27 4.37
C LEU A 25 -3.59 -7.16 5.40
N ARG A 26 -3.88 -6.70 6.63
CA ARG A 26 -2.87 -6.53 7.70
C ARG A 26 -2.15 -7.83 8.07
N GLN A 27 -2.89 -8.93 8.17
CA GLN A 27 -2.33 -10.25 8.48
C GLN A 27 -1.25 -10.69 7.48
N ALA A 28 -1.36 -10.30 6.20
CA ALA A 28 -0.38 -10.67 5.18
C ALA A 28 0.98 -9.97 5.37
N ILE A 29 1.05 -8.91 6.18
CA ILE A 29 2.30 -8.22 6.55
C ILE A 29 2.65 -8.37 8.04
N GLY A 30 2.08 -9.38 8.72
CA GLY A 30 2.37 -9.67 10.13
C GLY A 30 1.72 -8.71 11.13
N GLN A 31 0.70 -7.96 10.73
CA GLN A 31 -0.07 -7.08 11.60
C GLN A 31 -1.42 -7.70 11.99
N GLU A 32 -2.00 -7.24 13.10
CA GLU A 32 -3.29 -7.71 13.58
C GLU A 32 -4.46 -7.02 12.86
N GLY A 33 -5.53 -7.76 12.61
CA GLY A 33 -6.76 -7.27 11.98
C GLY A 33 -6.96 -7.70 10.53
N GLY A 34 -8.00 -7.16 9.89
CA GLY A 34 -8.40 -7.49 8.52
C GLY A 34 -7.86 -6.51 7.47
N GLY A 35 -8.71 -6.18 6.50
CA GLY A 35 -8.40 -5.18 5.47
C GLY A 35 -8.17 -3.79 6.08
N HIS A 36 -7.26 -3.02 5.49
CA HIS A 36 -6.92 -1.68 5.95
C HIS A 36 -6.53 -0.75 4.80
N HIS A 37 -6.78 0.55 4.97
CA HIS A 37 -6.47 1.60 4.00
C HIS A 37 -5.50 2.61 4.60
N SER A 38 -4.45 2.97 3.87
CA SER A 38 -3.54 4.05 4.27
C SER A 38 -2.76 4.61 3.06
N PRO A 39 -2.28 5.86 3.13
CA PRO A 39 -1.40 6.43 2.11
C PRO A 39 0.01 5.80 2.13
N LEU A 40 0.66 5.76 0.97
CA LEU A 40 2.10 5.62 0.88
C LEU A 40 2.74 7.01 0.86
N ALA A 41 3.82 7.19 1.61
CA ALA A 41 4.55 8.46 1.66
C ALA A 41 5.89 8.43 0.92
N ALA A 42 6.54 7.27 0.85
CA ALA A 42 7.87 7.18 0.29
C ALA A 42 8.16 5.77 -0.23
N TYR A 43 9.12 5.69 -1.12
CA TYR A 43 9.74 4.45 -1.56
C TYR A 43 11.25 4.53 -1.38
N HIS A 44 11.83 3.54 -0.71
CA HIS A 44 13.27 3.43 -0.52
C HIS A 44 13.83 2.34 -1.44
N ARG A 45 14.56 2.76 -2.47
CA ARG A 45 15.10 1.87 -3.52
C ARG A 45 16.11 0.85 -2.99
N GLY A 46 16.97 1.23 -2.03
CA GLY A 46 18.03 0.36 -1.53
C GLY A 46 17.52 -0.87 -0.79
N SER A 47 16.35 -0.78 -0.15
CA SER A 47 15.73 -1.90 0.56
C SER A 47 14.46 -2.41 -0.11
N ASP A 48 14.05 -1.85 -1.25
CA ASP A 48 12.79 -2.12 -1.93
C ASP A 48 11.57 -2.06 -1.00
N ARG A 49 11.42 -0.94 -0.27
CA ARG A 49 10.34 -0.75 0.71
C ARG A 49 9.51 0.49 0.45
N PHE A 50 8.21 0.38 0.73
CA PHE A 50 7.30 1.52 0.83
C PHE A 50 7.05 1.89 2.28
N LEU A 51 6.96 3.19 2.55
CA LEU A 51 6.52 3.73 3.84
C LEU A 51 5.00 3.90 3.80
N ILE A 52 4.30 3.12 4.63
CA ILE A 52 2.86 3.25 4.85
C ILE A 52 2.65 4.23 6.00
N LEU A 53 1.91 5.32 5.76
CA LEU A 53 1.45 6.22 6.82
C LEU A 53 0.19 5.66 7.47
N ASP A 54 0.36 4.69 8.37
CA ASP A 54 -0.76 4.01 9.02
C ASP A 54 -1.66 5.00 9.78
N VAL A 55 -2.91 5.12 9.34
CA VAL A 55 -3.88 6.05 9.94
C VAL A 55 -4.42 5.56 11.28
N ALA A 56 -4.26 4.27 11.61
CA ALA A 56 -4.56 3.70 12.93
C ALA A 56 -3.42 3.97 13.93
N ARG A 57 -3.09 5.25 14.10
CA ARG A 57 -1.95 5.75 14.90
C ARG A 57 -1.98 5.30 16.37
N TYR A 58 -3.15 4.96 16.90
CA TYR A 58 -3.31 4.42 18.25
C TYR A 58 -2.76 2.99 18.40
N ARG A 59 -2.52 2.29 17.28
CA ARG A 59 -2.08 0.88 17.25
C ARG A 59 -0.73 0.69 16.58
N TYR A 60 -0.47 1.39 15.49
CA TYR A 60 0.75 1.21 14.71
C TYR A 60 1.38 2.56 14.32
N PRO A 61 2.71 2.70 14.42
CA PRO A 61 3.43 3.79 13.77
C PRO A 61 3.45 3.59 12.25
N PRO A 62 3.86 4.61 11.46
CA PRO A 62 4.22 4.42 10.07
C PRO A 62 5.24 3.28 9.92
N VAL A 63 5.08 2.45 8.89
CA VAL A 63 5.86 1.21 8.74
C VAL A 63 6.48 1.11 7.34
N TRP A 64 7.74 0.64 7.30
CA TRP A 64 8.42 0.28 6.06
C TRP A 64 8.20 -1.19 5.73
N VAL A 65 7.43 -1.46 4.68
CA VAL A 65 7.10 -2.81 4.22
C VAL A 65 7.72 -3.05 2.85
N THR A 66 8.15 -4.29 2.57
CA THR A 66 8.74 -4.61 1.26
C THR A 66 7.69 -4.45 0.15
N ALA A 67 8.12 -4.06 -1.05
CA ALA A 67 7.19 -3.94 -2.18
C ALA A 67 6.51 -5.27 -2.49
N ALA A 68 7.22 -6.39 -2.33
CA ALA A 68 6.70 -7.73 -2.52
C ALA A 68 5.61 -8.09 -1.49
N ASP A 69 5.85 -7.83 -0.20
CA ASP A 69 4.87 -8.13 0.85
C ASP A 69 3.63 -7.25 0.70
N LEU A 70 3.80 -5.95 0.42
CA LEU A 70 2.67 -5.06 0.17
C LEU A 70 1.84 -5.53 -1.02
N PHE A 71 2.50 -5.90 -2.13
CA PHE A 71 1.82 -6.38 -3.32
C PHE A 71 1.04 -7.67 -3.04
N SER A 72 1.65 -8.62 -2.34
CA SER A 72 0.97 -9.84 -1.89
C SER A 72 -0.23 -9.54 -0.99
N ALA A 73 -0.10 -8.60 -0.06
CA ALA A 73 -1.17 -8.18 0.84
C ALA A 73 -2.34 -7.48 0.11
N MET A 74 -2.05 -6.72 -0.95
CA MET A 74 -3.05 -6.16 -1.85
C MET A 74 -3.70 -7.23 -2.75
N ASN A 75 -2.94 -8.26 -3.15
CA ASN A 75 -3.41 -9.36 -3.99
C ASN A 75 -4.19 -10.42 -3.19
N THR A 76 -5.01 -9.97 -2.24
CA THR A 76 -5.90 -10.81 -1.42
C THR A 76 -7.35 -10.45 -1.72
N GLY A 77 -8.24 -11.44 -1.66
CA GLY A 77 -9.68 -11.21 -1.85
C GLY A 77 -10.30 -10.45 -0.67
N ASP A 78 -11.31 -9.63 -0.95
CA ASP A 78 -12.17 -9.05 0.08
C ASP A 78 -13.48 -9.86 0.20
N PRO A 79 -13.77 -10.50 1.35
CA PRO A 79 -15.01 -11.26 1.54
C PRO A 79 -16.29 -10.43 1.34
N THR A 80 -16.21 -9.12 1.52
CA THR A 80 -17.36 -8.21 1.35
C THR A 80 -17.64 -7.87 -0.11
N VAL A 81 -16.67 -8.07 -1.01
CA VAL A 81 -16.79 -7.82 -2.45
C VAL A 81 -16.25 -9.01 -3.24
N PRO A 82 -17.01 -10.11 -3.34
CA PRO A 82 -16.57 -11.35 -3.98
C PRO A 82 -16.08 -11.15 -5.41
N GLY A 83 -15.07 -11.93 -5.81
CA GLY A 83 -14.48 -11.86 -7.15
C GLY A 83 -13.54 -10.67 -7.39
N THR A 84 -13.28 -9.85 -6.37
CA THR A 84 -12.33 -8.74 -6.45
C THR A 84 -11.17 -8.92 -5.47
N THR A 85 -10.01 -8.40 -5.85
CA THR A 85 -8.87 -8.24 -4.95
C THR A 85 -8.88 -6.84 -4.35
N ARG A 86 -8.16 -6.68 -3.23
CA ARG A 86 -7.74 -5.35 -2.77
C ARG A 86 -6.77 -4.73 -3.79
N GLY A 87 -6.08 -3.65 -3.44
CA GLY A 87 -5.27 -2.95 -4.44
C GLY A 87 -4.80 -1.59 -3.99
N TYR A 88 -4.60 -0.70 -4.96
CA TYR A 88 -4.18 0.67 -4.72
C TYR A 88 -4.92 1.63 -5.63
N LEU A 89 -5.01 2.88 -5.19
CA LEU A 89 -5.51 4.01 -5.95
C LEU A 89 -4.36 4.98 -6.21
N LEU A 90 -4.35 5.51 -7.43
CA LEU A 90 -3.49 6.61 -7.84
C LEU A 90 -4.38 7.85 -7.93
N VAL A 91 -4.04 8.88 -7.15
CA VAL A 91 -4.84 10.10 -7.02
C VAL A 91 -3.96 11.28 -7.41
N SER A 92 -4.48 12.18 -8.24
CA SER A 92 -3.83 13.43 -8.59
C SER A 92 -4.74 14.63 -8.28
N GLY A 93 -4.14 15.79 -8.06
CA GLY A 93 -4.83 17.08 -8.09
C GLY A 93 -5.58 17.30 -9.41
N LYS A 94 -6.55 18.22 -9.38
CA LYS A 94 -7.28 18.68 -10.58
C LYS A 94 -6.41 19.55 -11.47
#